data_AF-A0A924XS30-F1
#
_entry.id   AF-A0A924XS30-F1
#
_cell.length_a   1.000
_cell.length_b   1.000
_cell.length_c   1.000
_cell.angle_alpha   90.00
_cell.angle_beta   90.00
_cell.angle_gamma   90.00
#
_symmetry.space_group_name_H-M   'P 1'
#
loop_
_entity.id
_entity.type
_entity.pdbx_description
1 polymer ?
#
loop_
_entity_poly.entity_id
_entity_poly.type
_entity_poly.pdbx_seq_one_letter_code
_entity_poly.pdbx_strand_id
1 'polypeptide(L)' 'PHLIGQADRDARSAQGYSEADIFDIAEVTAFFNYTNRVAHAVDMMPNAEYHALGR' A
#
# COMPACT_ATOMS: atom_id res chain seq x y z
N PRO A 1 -8.23 -1.54 9.70
CA PRO A 1 -7.08 -2.38 10.13
C PRO A 1 -7.45 -3.40 11.23
N HIS A 2 -8.20 -2.99 12.26
CA HIS A 2 -8.56 -3.86 13.40
C HIS A 2 -9.55 -5.00 13.07
N LEU A 3 -10.19 -4.95 11.91
CA LEU A 3 -11.07 -6.02 11.41
C LEU A 3 -10.31 -7.10 10.62
N ILE A 4 -9.04 -6.86 10.27
CA ILE A 4 -8.24 -7.80 9.49
C ILE A 4 -7.86 -9.00 10.35
N GLY A 5 -8.12 -10.20 9.85
CA GLY A 5 -7.91 -11.44 10.59
C GLY A 5 -7.37 -12.58 9.71
N GLN A 6 -7.48 -13.81 10.23
CA GLN A 6 -6.95 -14.98 9.54
C GLN A 6 -7.68 -15.27 8.23
N ALA A 7 -9.00 -15.07 8.18
CA ALA A 7 -9.80 -15.30 6.98
C ALA A 7 -9.33 -14.47 5.77
N ASP A 8 -8.86 -13.24 5.99
CA ASP A 8 -8.32 -12.39 4.91
C ASP A 8 -7.01 -12.95 4.35
N ARG A 9 -6.15 -13.51 5.23
CA ARG A 9 -4.89 -14.15 4.83
C ARG A 9 -5.16 -15.45 4.09
N ASP A 10 -6.06 -16.27 4.60
CA ASP A 10 -6.43 -17.55 3.98
C ASP A 10 -7.02 -17.33 2.58
N ALA A 11 -7.87 -16.31 2.41
CA ALA A 11 -8.43 -15.95 1.12
C ALA A 11 -7.35 -15.51 0.10
N ARG A 12 -6.27 -14.86 0.57
CA ARG A 12 -5.11 -14.49 -0.25
C ARG A 12 -4.24 -15.72 -0.57
N SER A 13 -3.97 -16.58 0.40
CA SER A 13 -3.25 -17.83 0.19
C SER A 13 -3.97 -18.74 -0.82
N ALA A 14 -5.31 -18.78 -0.80
CA ALA A 14 -6.11 -19.50 -1.77
C ALA A 14 -5.98 -18.97 -3.21
N GLN A 15 -5.53 -17.72 -3.39
CA GLN A 15 -5.22 -17.12 -4.69
C GLN A 15 -3.77 -17.38 -5.14
N GLY A 16 -2.98 -18.11 -4.33
CA GLY A 16 -1.60 -18.47 -4.63
C GLY A 16 -0.54 -17.51 -4.08
N TYR A 17 -0.92 -16.54 -3.24
CA TYR A 17 0.04 -15.67 -2.57
C TYR A 17 0.77 -16.43 -1.46
N SER A 18 2.09 -16.26 -1.39
CA SER A 18 2.89 -16.74 -0.25
C SER A 18 2.70 -15.83 0.97
N GLU A 19 3.11 -16.29 2.16
CA GLU A 19 3.09 -15.44 3.36
C GLU A 19 3.99 -14.21 3.22
N ALA A 20 5.11 -14.33 2.49
CA ALA A 20 5.98 -13.21 2.17
C ALA A 20 5.27 -12.18 1.28
N ASP A 21 4.55 -12.62 0.24
CA ASP A 21 3.79 -11.71 -0.62
C ASP A 21 2.70 -10.97 0.17
N ILE A 22 2.01 -11.67 1.08
CA ILE A 22 0.99 -11.07 1.94
C ILE A 22 1.60 -10.02 2.87
N PHE A 23 2.80 -10.28 3.39
CA PHE A 23 3.56 -9.33 4.18
C PHE A 23 3.93 -8.08 3.35
N ASP A 24 4.50 -8.27 2.17
CA ASP A 24 4.91 -7.17 1.28
C ASP A 24 3.72 -6.28 0.90
N ILE A 25 2.57 -6.88 0.59
CA ILE A 25 1.33 -6.14 0.33
C ILE A 25 0.92 -5.29 1.54
N ALA A 26 0.99 -5.86 2.74
CA ALA A 26 0.64 -5.15 3.97
C ALA A 26 1.61 -4.00 4.25
N GLU A 27 2.92 -4.22 4.06
CA GLU A 27 3.97 -3.23 4.24
C GLU A 27 3.78 -2.05 3.29
N VAL A 28 3.66 -2.30 1.98
CA VAL A 28 3.46 -1.24 0.97
C VAL A 28 2.19 -0.45 1.29
N THR A 29 1.09 -1.14 1.61
CA THR A 29 -0.17 -0.47 1.96
C THR A 29 -0.02 0.41 3.20
N ALA A 30 0.68 -0.06 4.23
CA ALA A 30 0.91 0.69 5.47
C ALA A 30 1.83 1.90 5.24
N PHE A 31 2.92 1.70 4.49
CA PHE A 31 3.88 2.75 4.18
C PHE A 31 3.22 3.90 3.41
N PHE A 32 2.47 3.62 2.34
CA PHE A 32 1.76 4.67 1.62
C PHE A 32 0.65 5.32 2.44
N ASN A 33 0.00 4.57 3.35
CA ASN A 33 -0.92 5.19 4.30
C ASN A 33 -0.22 6.24 5.18
N TYR A 34 1.00 5.95 5.65
CA TYR A 34 1.80 6.90 6.41
C TYR A 34 2.23 8.09 5.54
N THR A 35 2.85 7.85 4.38
CA THR A 35 3.39 8.92 3.54
C THR A 35 2.29 9.83 2.99
N ASN A 36 1.11 9.30 2.65
CA ASN A 36 -0.04 10.12 2.26
C ASN A 36 -0.46 11.09 3.36
N ARG A 37 -0.47 10.65 4.62
CA ARG A 37 -0.80 11.53 5.76
C ARG A 37 0.24 12.63 5.92
N VAL A 38 1.52 12.32 5.77
CA VAL A 38 2.60 13.32 5.83
C VAL A 38 2.49 14.31 4.68
N ALA A 39 2.32 13.82 3.45
CA ALA A 39 2.19 14.65 2.25
C ALA A 39 1.01 15.64 2.37
N HIS A 40 -0.16 15.15 2.80
CA HIS A 40 -1.31 16.02 3.01
C HIS A 40 -1.13 17.02 4.15
N ALA A 41 -0.44 16.64 5.23
CA ALA A 41 -0.22 17.53 6.37
C ALA A 41 0.67 18.74 6.03
N VAL A 42 1.55 18.61 5.03
CA VAL A 42 2.51 19.66 4.64
C VAL A 42 2.24 20.25 3.26
N ASP A 43 1.10 19.93 2.64
CA ASP A 43 0.74 20.33 1.27
C ASP A 43 1.85 19.99 0.25
N MET A 44 2.38 18.77 0.33
CA MET A 44 3.47 18.30 -0.52
C MET A 44 2.99 18.14 -1.96
N MET A 45 3.62 18.87 -2.88
CA MET A 45 3.33 18.79 -4.32
C MET A 45 4.28 17.84 -5.05
N PRO A 46 3.80 17.02 -6.00
CA PRO A 46 4.66 16.20 -6.83
C PRO A 46 5.45 17.06 -7.83
N ASN A 47 6.60 16.55 -8.28
CA ASN A 47 7.41 17.21 -9.30
C ASN A 47 6.65 17.28 -10.64
N ALA A 48 6.84 18.38 -11.39
CA ALA A 48 6.09 18.66 -12.61
C ALA A 48 6.34 17.61 -13.72
N GLU A 49 7.54 17.04 -13.78
CA GLU A 49 7.96 16.03 -14.76
C GLU A 49 7.10 14.76 -14.66
N TYR A 50 6.60 14.42 -13.47
CA TYR A 50 5.75 13.25 -13.27
C TYR A 50 4.42 13.33 -14.03
N HIS A 51 3.94 14.52 -14.42
CA HIS A 51 2.67 14.67 -15.14
C HIS A 51 2.73 14.18 -16.60
N ALA A 52 3.92 14.20 -17.19
CA ALA A 52 4.16 13.78 -18.58
C ALA A 52 4.80 12.38 -18.68
N LEU A 53 5.32 11.85 -17.58
CA LEU A 53 6.00 10.56 -17.55
C LEU A 53 5.00 9.40 -17.78
N GLY A 54 5.33 8.48 -18.69
CA GLY A 54 4.57 7.25 -18.94
C GLY A 54 3.24 7.43 -19.68
N ARG A 55 3.02 8.59 -20.33
CA ARG A 55 1.93 8.83 -21.27
C ARG A 55 2.27 8.34 -22.68
#